data_AF-A0A0G1Y810-F1
#
_entry.id   AF-A0A0G1Y810-F1
#
_cell.length_a   1.000
_cell.length_b   1.000
_cell.length_c   1.000
_cell.angle_alpha   90.00
_cell.angle_beta   90.00
_cell.angle_gamma   90.00
#
_symmetry.space_group_name_H-M   'P 1'
#
loop_
_entity.id
_entity.type
_entity.pdbx_description
1 polymer ?
#
loop_
_entity_poly.entity_id
_entity_poly.type
_entity_poly.pdbx_seq_one_letter_code
_entity_poly.pdbx_strand_id
1 'polypeptide(L)'
;MAEDGLTKAQIKEIVEDPDFNIAEMRELLREEFQVELPPDLTVDQIVDFVFEVYQKKAAEVSQVRRERRAEAKRNKTEGASGEAGGVSRAAFITAFIKDAKETTRAAVEKATDEAYAYGLAGKKPKTRVNRVMRNLTRDGKIEVTGQKIRWLG
;
A
#
# COMPACT_ATOMS: atom_id res chain seq x y z
N MET A 1 -11.22 16.12 -5.00
CA MET A 1 -10.41 15.47 -3.94
C MET A 1 -11.26 15.56 -2.70
N ALA A 2 -11.50 14.46 -1.99
CA ALA A 2 -12.33 14.50 -0.79
C ALA A 2 -11.66 15.40 0.25
N GLU A 3 -12.33 16.49 0.61
CA GLU A 3 -11.94 17.36 1.72
C GLU A 3 -12.20 16.56 3.00
N ASP A 4 -11.22 15.74 3.42
CA ASP A 4 -11.29 14.87 4.60
C ASP A 4 -11.16 15.67 5.93
N GLY A 5 -11.80 16.84 6.03
CA GLY A 5 -11.79 17.61 7.26
C GLY A 5 -12.87 18.68 7.34
N LEU A 6 -13.30 18.96 8.57
CA LEU A 6 -14.22 20.05 8.90
C LEU A 6 -13.58 21.40 8.55
N THR A 7 -14.34 22.25 7.86
CA THR A 7 -13.93 23.64 7.58
C THR A 7 -14.19 24.54 8.80
N LYS A 8 -13.49 25.68 8.89
CA LYS A 8 -13.73 26.65 9.98
C LYS A 8 -15.19 27.13 10.04
N ALA A 9 -15.85 27.26 8.88
CA ALA A 9 -17.26 27.65 8.82
C ALA A 9 -18.17 26.59 9.47
N GLN A 10 -17.93 25.31 9.20
CA GLN A 10 -18.69 24.22 9.81
C GLN A 10 -18.43 24.09 11.31
N ILE A 11 -17.20 24.32 11.77
CA ILE A 11 -16.89 24.33 13.21
C ILE A 11 -17.60 25.52 13.88
N LYS A 12 -17.64 26.67 13.22
CA LYS A 12 -18.36 27.85 13.71
C LYS A 12 -19.86 27.58 13.87
N GLU A 13 -20.48 26.97 12.85
CA GLU A 13 -21.89 26.56 12.93
C GLU A 13 -22.16 25.61 14.11
N ILE A 14 -21.24 24.68 14.40
CA ILE A 14 -21.36 23.75 15.53
C ILE A 14 -21.21 24.48 16.87
N VAL A 15 -20.23 25.39 16.99
CA VAL A 15 -19.98 26.11 18.25
C VAL A 15 -21.07 27.14 18.54
N GLU A 16 -21.70 27.69 17.50
CA GLU A 16 -22.82 28.65 17.61
C GLU A 16 -24.19 27.97 17.74
N ASP A 17 -24.26 26.64 17.67
CA ASP A 17 -25.51 25.90 17.83
C ASP A 17 -26.03 26.05 19.28
N PRO A 18 -27.31 26.45 19.48
CA PRO A 18 -27.88 26.63 20.82
C PRO A 18 -27.95 25.33 21.65
N ASP A 19 -27.92 24.16 21.01
CA ASP A 19 -27.88 22.86 21.67
C ASP A 19 -26.44 22.39 21.95
N PHE A 20 -25.43 23.15 21.50
CA PHE A 20 -24.03 22.81 21.70
C PHE A 20 -23.55 23.13 23.10
N ASN A 21 -23.10 22.10 23.81
CA ASN A 21 -22.58 22.22 25.15
C ASN A 21 -21.05 22.36 25.12
N ILE A 22 -20.56 23.57 25.40
CA ILE A 22 -19.11 23.85 25.50
C ILE A 22 -18.43 22.93 26.52
N ALA A 23 -19.11 22.52 27.60
CA ALA A 23 -18.53 21.62 28.60
C ALA A 23 -18.25 20.22 28.02
N GLU A 24 -19.16 19.68 27.19
CA GLU A 24 -18.97 18.39 26.51
C GLU A 24 -17.86 18.46 25.47
N MET A 25 -17.74 19.58 24.74
CA MET A 25 -16.62 19.80 23.83
C MET A 25 -15.28 19.83 24.57
N ARG A 26 -15.22 20.47 25.75
CA ARG A 26 -14.00 20.48 26.59
C ARG A 26 -13.60 19.07 27.01
N GLU A 27 -14.57 18.27 27.41
CA GLU A 27 -14.36 16.87 27.79
C GLU A 27 -13.88 16.05 26.59
N LEU A 28 -14.53 16.17 25.44
CA LEU A 28 -14.14 15.49 24.21
C LEU A 28 -12.72 15.88 23.76
N LEU A 29 -12.37 17.17 23.81
CA LEU A 29 -11.01 17.63 23.48
C LEU A 29 -9.95 17.05 24.42
N ARG A 30 -10.28 16.89 25.71
CA ARG A 30 -9.38 16.28 26.68
C ARG A 30 -9.27 14.78 26.49
N GLU A 31 -10.36 14.07 26.24
CA GLU A 31 -10.39 12.61 26.11
C GLU A 31 -9.78 12.13 24.78
N GLU A 32 -10.28 12.66 23.66
CA GLU A 32 -9.91 12.20 22.32
C GLU A 32 -8.59 12.79 21.84
N PHE A 33 -8.33 14.05 22.21
CA PHE A 33 -7.19 14.79 21.69
C PHE A 33 -6.10 15.07 22.73
N GLN A 34 -6.37 14.82 24.02
CA GLN A 34 -5.47 15.12 25.14
C GLN A 34 -5.07 16.60 25.20
N VAL A 35 -5.99 17.49 24.82
CA VAL A 35 -5.78 18.94 24.82
C VAL A 35 -6.80 19.61 25.73
N GLU A 36 -6.35 20.55 26.57
CA GLU A 36 -7.23 21.36 27.39
C GLU A 36 -7.62 22.64 26.65
N LEU A 37 -8.93 22.89 26.57
CA LEU A 37 -9.45 24.15 26.05
C LEU A 37 -9.36 25.23 27.16
N PRO A 38 -8.72 26.38 26.90
CA PRO A 38 -8.63 27.46 27.88
C PRO A 38 -10.02 27.99 28.29
N PRO A 39 -10.21 28.37 29.58
CA PRO A 39 -11.53 28.67 30.12
C PRO A 39 -12.16 29.98 29.62
N ASP A 40 -11.39 30.91 29.04
CA ASP A 40 -11.81 32.30 28.76
C ASP A 40 -11.69 32.72 27.28
N LEU A 41 -11.90 31.78 26.36
CA LEU A 41 -11.85 32.07 24.92
C LEU A 41 -13.19 32.58 24.38
N THR A 42 -13.11 33.51 23.42
CA THR A 42 -14.28 33.89 22.61
C THR A 42 -14.67 32.77 21.65
N VAL A 43 -15.90 32.80 21.14
CA VAL A 43 -16.40 31.82 20.15
C VAL A 43 -15.44 31.67 18.96
N ASP A 44 -14.99 32.79 18.38
CA ASP A 44 -14.06 32.76 17.25
C ASP A 44 -12.70 32.13 17.64
N GLN A 45 -12.20 32.37 18.85
CA GLN A 45 -10.97 31.75 19.36
C GLN A 45 -11.13 30.26 19.62
N ILE A 46 -12.30 29.82 20.07
CA ILE A 46 -12.63 28.40 20.23
C ILE A 46 -12.63 27.71 18.87
N VAL A 47 -13.26 28.31 17.87
CA VAL A 47 -13.30 27.78 16.49
C VAL A 47 -11.89 27.62 15.92
N ASP A 48 -11.04 28.64 16.10
CA ASP A 48 -9.65 28.59 15.65
C ASP A 48 -8.87 27.49 16.37
N PHE A 49 -9.01 27.37 17.69
CA PHE A 49 -8.35 26.35 18.49
C PHE A 49 -8.76 24.93 18.08
N VAL A 50 -10.07 24.67 17.94
CA VAL A 50 -10.59 23.37 17.54
C VAL A 50 -10.12 23.00 16.13
N PHE A 51 -10.13 23.96 15.21
CA PHE A 51 -9.64 23.75 13.85
C PHE A 51 -8.14 23.39 13.82
N GLU A 52 -7.31 24.10 14.59
CA GLU A 52 -5.87 23.81 14.67
C GLU A 52 -5.59 22.42 15.27
N VAL A 53 -6.27 22.05 16.35
CA VAL A 53 -6.15 20.73 16.98
C VAL A 53 -6.55 19.64 15.98
N TYR A 54 -7.66 19.84 15.26
CA TYR A 54 -8.14 18.90 14.26
C TYR A 54 -7.15 18.75 13.08
N GLN A 55 -6.61 19.86 12.56
CA GLN A 55 -5.62 19.84 11.49
C GLN A 55 -4.32 19.14 11.92
N LYS A 56 -3.84 19.41 13.14
CA LYS A 56 -2.65 18.74 13.69
C LYS A 56 -2.87 17.22 13.80
N LYS A 57 -4.05 16.79 14.24
CA LYS A 57 -4.42 15.38 14.35
C LYS A 57 -4.63 14.72 12.99
N ALA A 58 -5.23 15.42 12.04
CA ALA A 58 -5.34 14.96 10.66
C ALA A 58 -3.95 14.78 10.01
N ALA A 59 -3.00 15.67 10.32
CA ALA A 59 -1.61 15.55 9.91
C ALA A 59 -0.90 14.36 10.57
N GLU A 60 -1.09 14.15 11.88
CA GLU A 60 -0.57 12.97 12.62
C GLU A 60 -1.13 11.66 12.03
N VAL A 61 -2.44 11.57 11.79
CA VAL A 61 -3.08 10.39 11.16
C VAL A 61 -2.56 10.17 9.74
N SER A 62 -2.39 11.24 8.97
CA SER A 62 -1.82 11.17 7.62
C SER A 62 -0.36 10.72 7.63
N GLN A 63 0.42 11.16 8.62
CA GLN A 63 1.80 10.74 8.83
C GLN A 63 1.87 9.27 9.23
N VAL A 64 1.08 8.82 10.21
CA VAL A 64 0.98 7.41 10.60
C VAL A 64 0.53 6.53 9.42
N ARG A 65 -0.40 6.99 8.59
CA ARG A 65 -0.81 6.28 7.36
C ARG A 65 0.32 6.23 6.32
N ARG A 66 1.11 7.30 6.18
CA ARG A 66 2.29 7.33 5.29
C ARG A 66 3.41 6.42 5.82
N GLU A 67 3.66 6.43 7.12
CA GLU A 67 4.64 5.58 7.80
C GLU A 67 4.22 4.12 7.71
N ARG A 68 2.97 3.76 8.01
CA ARG A 68 2.45 2.39 7.80
C ARG A 68 2.51 1.94 6.34
N ARG A 69 2.31 2.84 5.36
CA ARG A 69 2.49 2.52 3.94
C ARG A 69 3.96 2.34 3.57
N ALA A 70 4.86 3.14 4.15
CA ALA A 70 6.30 3.02 3.95
C ALA A 70 6.84 1.75 4.62
N GLU A 71 6.34 1.40 5.80
CA GLU A 71 6.67 0.20 6.55
C GLU A 71 6.09 -1.05 5.88
N ALA A 72 4.85 -1.02 5.39
CA ALA A 72 4.30 -2.08 4.54
C ALA A 72 5.10 -2.25 3.24
N LYS A 73 5.70 -1.17 2.70
CA LYS A 73 6.59 -1.24 1.53
C LYS A 73 7.97 -1.82 1.90
N ARG A 74 8.52 -1.50 3.08
CA ARG A 74 9.75 -2.10 3.63
C ARG A 74 9.57 -3.58 3.97
N ASN A 75 8.48 -3.96 4.66
CA ASN A 75 8.17 -5.36 4.99
C ASN A 75 7.86 -6.21 3.75
N LYS A 76 7.37 -5.62 2.65
CA LYS A 76 7.26 -6.32 1.36
C LYS A 76 8.62 -6.58 0.70
N THR A 77 9.65 -5.84 1.11
CA THR A 77 11.04 -5.97 0.66
C THR A 77 11.79 -6.98 1.54
N GLU A 78 11.49 -7.05 2.84
CA GLU A 78 12.11 -7.98 3.79
C GLU A 78 11.42 -9.35 3.86
N GLY A 79 10.09 -9.44 3.71
CA GLY A 79 9.36 -10.72 3.60
C GLY A 79 9.58 -11.48 2.29
N ALA A 80 10.43 -10.95 1.39
CA ALA A 80 10.89 -11.61 0.17
C ALA A 80 12.26 -12.29 0.38
N SER A 81 12.66 -12.56 1.63
CA SER A 81 13.86 -13.35 1.97
C SER A 81 13.62 -14.87 1.95
N GLY A 82 12.54 -15.33 1.32
CA GLY A 82 12.40 -16.71 0.88
C GLY A 82 13.11 -16.89 -0.46
N GLU A 83 14.41 -17.17 -0.41
CA GLU A 83 15.21 -17.93 -1.40
C GLU A 83 15.14 -17.58 -2.90
N ALA A 84 14.77 -16.35 -3.26
CA ALA A 84 15.11 -15.74 -4.55
C ALA A 84 15.52 -14.28 -4.33
N GLY A 85 16.73 -14.09 -3.78
CA GLY A 85 17.23 -12.77 -3.36
C GLY A 85 17.05 -11.69 -4.42
N GLY A 86 16.27 -10.65 -4.11
CA GLY A 86 16.19 -9.36 -4.85
C GLY A 86 15.79 -9.37 -6.33
N VAL A 87 15.73 -10.53 -6.98
CA VAL A 87 15.49 -10.65 -8.42
C VAL A 87 13.99 -10.49 -8.69
N SER A 88 13.62 -9.71 -9.70
CA SER A 88 12.21 -9.61 -10.08
C SER A 88 11.70 -10.96 -10.59
N ARG A 89 10.43 -11.31 -10.31
CA ARG A 89 9.79 -12.54 -10.82
C ARG A 89 9.97 -12.74 -12.33
N ALA A 90 9.97 -11.64 -13.09
CA ALA A 90 10.19 -11.69 -14.53
C ALA A 90 11.64 -12.07 -14.87
N ALA A 91 12.61 -11.46 -14.18
CA ALA A 91 14.02 -11.78 -14.35
C ALA A 91 14.34 -13.23 -13.93
N PHE A 92 13.71 -13.73 -12.86
CA PHE A 92 13.83 -15.14 -12.46
C PHE A 92 13.34 -16.09 -13.56
N ILE A 93 12.14 -15.85 -14.10
CA ILE A 93 11.58 -16.68 -15.20
C ILE A 93 12.50 -16.66 -16.42
N THR A 94 13.02 -15.49 -16.79
CA THR A 94 13.94 -15.35 -17.93
C THR A 94 15.26 -16.09 -17.68
N ALA A 95 15.86 -15.93 -16.50
CA ALA A 95 17.09 -16.62 -16.13
C ALA A 95 16.89 -18.14 -16.15
N PHE A 96 15.81 -18.64 -15.55
CA PHE A 96 15.49 -20.06 -15.56
C PHE A 96 15.36 -20.65 -16.97
N ILE A 97 14.66 -19.98 -17.88
CA ILE A 97 14.52 -20.46 -19.28
C ILE A 97 15.89 -20.43 -20.00
N LYS A 98 16.68 -19.38 -19.76
CA LYS A 98 18.01 -19.22 -20.36
C LYS A 98 18.98 -20.31 -19.89
N ASP A 99 19.00 -20.58 -18.58
CA ASP A 99 19.90 -21.57 -17.96
C ASP A 99 19.50 -23.01 -18.34
N ALA A 100 18.19 -23.28 -18.40
CA ALA A 100 17.68 -24.59 -18.80
C ALA A 100 17.94 -24.91 -20.28
N LYS A 101 18.09 -23.89 -21.15
CA LYS A 101 18.19 -23.94 -22.63
C LYS A 101 16.96 -24.53 -23.33
N GLU A 102 16.41 -25.64 -22.82
CA GLU A 102 15.15 -26.24 -23.20
C GLU A 102 14.35 -26.60 -21.93
N THR A 103 13.11 -26.13 -21.84
CA THR A 103 12.24 -26.39 -20.68
C THR A 103 10.78 -26.51 -21.11
N THR A 104 9.88 -26.75 -20.16
CA THR A 104 8.44 -26.75 -20.40
C THR A 104 7.76 -25.67 -19.60
N ARG A 105 6.59 -25.24 -20.07
CA ARG A 105 5.75 -24.30 -19.33
C ARG A 105 5.46 -24.75 -17.90
N ALA A 106 5.17 -26.05 -17.71
CA ALA A 106 4.88 -26.61 -16.39
C ALA A 106 6.09 -26.52 -15.45
N ALA A 107 7.30 -26.76 -15.96
CA ALA A 107 8.52 -26.62 -15.19
C ALA A 107 8.78 -25.17 -14.77
N VAL A 108 8.56 -24.21 -15.68
CA VAL A 108 8.69 -22.77 -15.37
C VAL A 108 7.67 -22.33 -14.32
N GLU A 109 6.41 -22.77 -14.44
CA GLU A 109 5.36 -22.46 -13.47
C GLU A 109 5.68 -23.05 -12.09
N LYS A 110 6.15 -24.30 -12.03
CA LYS A 110 6.56 -24.96 -10.78
C LYS A 110 7.74 -24.24 -10.12
N ALA A 111 8.81 -23.98 -10.87
CA ALA A 111 9.99 -23.27 -10.36
C ALA A 111 9.65 -21.86 -9.87
N THR A 112 8.72 -21.17 -10.55
CA THR A 112 8.26 -19.83 -10.12
C THR A 112 7.39 -19.89 -8.87
N ASP A 113 6.59 -20.94 -8.71
CA ASP A 113 5.79 -21.15 -7.51
C ASP A 113 6.67 -21.45 -6.31
N GLU A 114 7.64 -22.36 -6.45
CA GLU A 114 8.61 -22.71 -5.41
C GLU A 114 9.43 -21.50 -4.96
N ALA A 115 9.91 -20.67 -5.91
CA ALA A 115 10.73 -19.50 -5.60
C ALA A 115 9.97 -18.31 -4.99
N TYR A 116 8.64 -18.21 -5.17
CA TYR A 116 7.87 -17.04 -4.72
C TYR A 116 6.59 -17.37 -3.95
N ALA A 117 6.40 -18.63 -3.59
CA ALA A 117 5.29 -19.16 -2.81
C ALA A 117 3.90 -18.72 -3.30
N TYR A 118 3.61 -18.86 -4.60
CA TYR A 118 2.29 -18.52 -5.15
C TYR A 118 1.18 -19.39 -4.53
N GLY A 119 1.46 -20.68 -4.28
CA GLY A 119 0.55 -21.64 -3.68
C GLY A 119 0.12 -21.28 -2.26
N LEU A 120 1.01 -20.71 -1.44
CA LEU A 120 0.67 -20.26 -0.08
C LEU A 120 -0.37 -19.11 -0.07
N ALA A 121 -0.44 -18.34 -1.16
CA ALA A 121 -1.39 -17.24 -1.32
C ALA A 121 -2.67 -17.65 -2.09
N GLY A 122 -2.87 -18.94 -2.37
CA GLY A 122 -3.99 -19.44 -3.20
C GLY A 122 -3.94 -18.96 -4.66
N LYS A 123 -2.77 -18.52 -5.12
CA LYS A 123 -2.57 -17.93 -6.46
C LYS A 123 -1.75 -18.88 -7.33
N LYS A 124 -1.79 -18.66 -8.65
CA LYS A 124 -0.97 -19.40 -9.62
C LYS A 124 -0.04 -18.45 -10.38
N PRO A 125 1.21 -18.84 -10.67
CA PRO A 125 2.15 -18.01 -11.43
C PRO A 125 1.80 -17.91 -12.92
N LYS A 126 0.79 -18.67 -13.39
CA LYS A 126 0.33 -18.79 -14.79
C LYS A 126 0.27 -17.46 -15.56
N THR A 127 -0.37 -16.43 -14.99
CA THR A 127 -0.52 -15.13 -15.66
C THR A 127 0.83 -14.41 -15.83
N ARG A 128 1.70 -14.51 -14.83
CA ARG A 128 3.05 -13.91 -14.87
C ARG A 128 3.92 -14.63 -15.90
N VAL A 129 3.95 -15.95 -15.87
CA VAL A 129 4.71 -16.79 -16.81
C VAL A 129 4.25 -16.52 -18.25
N ASN A 130 2.94 -16.51 -18.50
CA ASN A 130 2.39 -16.15 -19.81
C ASN A 130 2.87 -14.79 -20.32
N ARG A 131 2.87 -13.77 -19.45
CA ARG A 131 3.29 -12.43 -19.83
C ARG A 131 4.78 -12.38 -20.19
N VAL A 132 5.63 -13.06 -19.43
CA VAL A 132 7.07 -13.13 -19.70
C VAL A 132 7.33 -13.90 -20.99
N MET A 133 6.69 -15.06 -21.19
CA MET A 133 6.84 -15.84 -22.42
C MET A 133 6.43 -15.03 -23.65
N ARG A 134 5.26 -14.34 -23.62
CA ARG A 134 4.83 -13.49 -24.75
C ARG A 134 5.86 -12.41 -25.08
N ASN A 135 6.44 -11.77 -24.07
CA ASN A 135 7.48 -10.76 -24.29
C ASN A 135 8.74 -11.39 -24.91
N LEU A 136 9.22 -12.52 -24.37
CA LEU A 136 10.42 -13.20 -24.88
C LEU A 136 10.24 -13.73 -26.30
N THR A 137 9.05 -14.25 -26.64
CA THR A 137 8.72 -14.68 -28.00
C THR A 137 8.67 -13.50 -28.95
N ARG A 138 8.03 -12.39 -28.56
CA ARG A 138 8.00 -11.15 -29.36
C ARG A 138 9.40 -10.58 -29.59
N ASP A 139 10.27 -10.69 -28.59
CA ASP A 139 11.66 -10.24 -28.66
C ASP A 139 12.58 -11.26 -29.40
N GLY A 140 12.04 -12.38 -29.90
CA GLY A 140 12.81 -13.40 -30.64
C GLY A 140 13.80 -14.19 -29.79
N LYS A 141 13.69 -14.16 -28.45
CA LYS A 141 14.63 -14.79 -27.52
C LYS A 141 14.31 -16.25 -27.21
N ILE A 142 13.05 -16.65 -27.41
CA ILE A 142 12.60 -18.03 -27.20
C ILE A 142 11.72 -18.49 -28.35
N GLU A 143 11.79 -19.79 -28.61
CA GLU A 143 10.86 -20.53 -29.46
C GLU A 143 9.93 -21.37 -28.58
N VAL A 144 8.64 -21.42 -28.93
CA VAL A 144 7.65 -22.24 -28.22
C VAL A 144 7.05 -23.23 -29.21
N THR A 145 7.36 -24.51 -29.04
CA THR A 145 6.87 -25.60 -29.88
C THR A 145 6.03 -26.54 -29.03
N GLY A 146 4.70 -26.46 -29.16
CA GLY A 146 3.77 -27.19 -28.30
C GLY A 146 3.93 -26.79 -26.83
N GLN A 147 4.39 -27.73 -25.98
CA GLN A 147 4.64 -27.47 -24.56
C GLN A 147 6.11 -27.13 -24.23
N LYS A 148 7.01 -27.27 -25.22
CA LYS A 148 8.43 -27.02 -25.07
C LYS A 148 8.75 -25.55 -25.33
N ILE A 149 9.71 -25.04 -24.57
CA ILE A 149 10.24 -23.70 -24.63
C ILE A 149 11.74 -23.84 -24.83
N ARG A 150 12.27 -23.30 -25.93
CA ARG A 150 13.70 -23.29 -26.24
C ARG A 150 14.22 -21.87 -26.24
N TRP A 151 15.38 -21.65 -25.64
CA TRP A 151 16.09 -20.38 -25.70
C TRP A 151 16.89 -20.29 -27.01
N LEU A 152 16.80 -19.15 -27.71
CA LEU A 152 17.40 -18.94 -29.04
C LEU A 152 18.67 -18.07 -29.03
N GLY A 153 19.07 -17.48 -27.88
CA GLY A 153 20.18 -16.51 -27.79
C GLY A 153 21.16 -16.73 -26.65
#